data_AF-A0A326RNH5-F1
#
_entry.id   AF-A0A326RNH5-F1
#
_cell.length_a   1.000
_cell.length_b   1.000
_cell.length_c   1.000
_cell.angle_alpha   90.00
_cell.angle_beta   90.00
_cell.angle_gamma   90.00
#
_symmetry.space_group_name_H-M   'P 1'
#
loop_
_entity.id
_entity.type
_entity.pdbx_description
1 polymer ?
#
loop_
_entity_poly.entity_id
_entity_poly.type
_entity_poly.pdbx_seq_one_letter_code
_entity_poly.pdbx_strand_id
1 'polypeptide(L)'
;MSQEEKTAYSQEELKEFEEIILQKLAVAKEELHSLKETLSKKNDSGTDYTASTSKLLEDGADTLERENLSQLAARQQKFVINLENALIRIKNGTYGICVDTGKLISKERLKAVPHTMHSIEAKLAKK
;
A
#
# COMPACT_ATOMS: atom_id res chain seq x y z
N MET A 1 9.50 1.60 38.68
CA MET A 1 9.06 0.53 37.76
C MET A 1 9.73 0.78 36.44
N SER A 2 10.87 0.13 36.20
CA SER A 2 11.63 0.29 34.97
C SER A 2 10.93 -0.52 33.88
N GLN A 3 10.07 0.13 33.08
CA GLN A 3 9.66 -0.46 31.81
C GLN A 3 10.91 -0.44 30.95
N GLU A 4 11.57 -1.59 30.87
CA GLU A 4 12.64 -1.87 29.93
C GLU A 4 12.18 -1.38 28.55
N GLU A 5 12.80 -0.31 28.05
CA GLU A 5 12.48 0.29 26.76
C GLU A 5 12.82 -0.74 25.68
N LYS A 6 11.88 -1.66 25.41
CA LYS A 6 11.99 -2.61 24.31
C LYS A 6 12.01 -1.82 23.02
N THR A 7 13.21 -1.68 22.46
CA THR A 7 13.46 -0.97 21.20
C THR A 7 13.16 -1.85 19.98
N ALA A 8 12.96 -3.15 20.16
CA ALA A 8 12.69 -4.11 19.09
C ALA A 8 11.71 -5.23 19.50
N TYR A 9 11.06 -5.82 18.50
CA TYR A 9 10.20 -6.99 18.65
C TYR A 9 11.00 -8.29 18.69
N SER A 10 10.52 -9.29 19.44
CA SER A 10 11.10 -10.64 19.44
C SER A 10 10.91 -11.34 18.09
N GLN A 11 11.78 -12.30 17.76
CA GLN A 11 11.69 -13.07 16.51
C GLN A 11 10.35 -13.79 16.33
N GLU A 12 9.74 -14.25 17.43
CA GLU A 12 8.42 -14.89 17.43
C GLU A 12 7.34 -13.93 16.91
N GLU A 13 7.32 -12.71 17.43
CA GLU A 13 6.37 -11.68 17.02
C GLU A 13 6.61 -11.23 15.58
N LEU A 14 7.89 -11.10 15.21
CA LEU A 14 8.30 -10.76 13.85
C LEU A 14 7.80 -11.78 12.82
N LYS A 15 7.81 -13.08 13.16
CA LYS A 15 7.20 -14.13 12.33
C LYS A 15 5.69 -13.97 12.17
N GLU A 16 4.97 -13.69 13.26
CA GLU A 16 3.52 -13.44 13.17
C GLU A 16 3.21 -12.27 12.22
N PHE A 17 3.99 -11.18 12.30
CA PHE A 17 3.84 -10.04 11.39
C PHE A 17 4.24 -10.39 9.95
N GLU A 18 5.28 -11.22 9.76
CA GLU A 18 5.72 -11.68 8.44
C GLU A 18 4.58 -12.41 7.71
N GLU A 19 3.92 -13.35 8.37
CA GLU A 19 2.80 -14.10 7.80
C GLU A 19 1.63 -13.18 7.43
N ILE A 20 1.27 -12.25 8.31
CA ILE A 20 0.21 -11.26 8.04
C ILE A 20 0.55 -10.39 6.83
N ILE A 21 1.81 -9.96 6.71
CA ILE A 21 2.27 -9.12 5.60
C ILE A 21 2.28 -9.93 4.30
N LEU A 22 2.73 -11.18 4.31
CA LEU A 22 2.73 -12.05 3.13
C LEU A 22 1.31 -12.28 2.60
N GLN A 23 0.36 -12.56 3.50
CA GLN A 23 -1.06 -12.70 3.14
C GLN A 23 -1.59 -11.41 2.49
N LYS A 24 -1.35 -10.24 3.11
CA LYS A 24 -1.77 -8.95 2.56
C LYS A 24 -1.07 -8.60 1.25
N LEU A 25 0.20 -8.99 1.09
CA LEU A 25 0.98 -8.75 -0.13
C LEU A 25 0.43 -9.55 -1.31
N ALA A 26 0.03 -10.80 -1.10
CA ALA A 26 -0.59 -11.62 -2.13
C ALA A 26 -1.88 -10.96 -2.64
N VAL A 27 -2.79 -10.60 -1.73
CA VAL A 27 -4.04 -9.89 -2.07
C VAL A 27 -3.73 -8.56 -2.77
N ALA A 28 -2.77 -7.79 -2.26
CA ALA A 28 -2.45 -6.49 -2.83
C ALA A 28 -1.87 -6.58 -4.25
N LYS A 29 -1.10 -7.63 -4.55
CA LYS A 29 -0.55 -7.91 -5.88
C LYS A 29 -1.65 -8.34 -6.85
N GLU A 30 -2.61 -9.16 -6.41
CA GLU A 30 -3.77 -9.55 -7.21
C GLU A 30 -4.64 -8.34 -7.56
N GLU A 31 -4.96 -7.49 -6.59
CA GLU A 31 -5.71 -6.25 -6.83
C GLU A 31 -5.00 -5.31 -7.81
N LEU A 32 -3.67 -5.17 -7.67
CA LEU A 32 -2.86 -4.38 -8.61
C LEU A 32 -2.89 -4.96 -10.02
N HIS A 33 -2.84 -6.29 -10.15
CA HIS A 33 -2.92 -6.96 -11.43
C HIS A 33 -4.28 -6.70 -12.09
N SER A 34 -5.37 -6.87 -11.35
CA SER A 34 -6.73 -6.57 -11.82
C SER A 34 -6.87 -5.11 -12.28
N LEU A 35 -6.38 -4.15 -11.49
CA LEU A 35 -6.40 -2.73 -11.87
C LEU A 35 -5.60 -2.45 -13.16
N LYS A 36 -4.42 -3.06 -13.30
CA LYS A 36 -3.59 -2.92 -14.51
C LYS A 36 -4.25 -3.57 -15.74
N GLU A 37 -4.93 -4.68 -15.55
CA GLU A 37 -5.67 -5.36 -16.62
C GLU A 37 -6.84 -4.49 -17.10
N THR A 38 -7.63 -3.92 -16.19
CA THR A 38 -8.70 -2.97 -16.53
C THR A 38 -8.16 -1.77 -17.31
N LEU A 39 -7.02 -1.22 -16.88
CA LEU A 39 -6.39 -0.09 -17.56
C LEU A 39 -5.90 -0.47 -18.97
N SER A 40 -5.34 -1.67 -19.12
CA SER A 40 -4.84 -2.18 -20.41
C SER A 40 -5.98 -2.49 -21.38
N LYS A 41 -7.08 -3.10 -20.92
CA LYS A 41 -8.28 -3.38 -21.74
C LYS A 41 -8.93 -2.11 -22.28
N LYS A 42 -9.00 -1.03 -21.48
CA LYS A 42 -9.49 0.28 -21.92
C LYS A 42 -8.58 0.97 -22.96
N ASN A 43 -7.31 0.56 -23.11
CA ASN A 43 -6.44 1.06 -24.18
C ASN A 43 -6.67 0.33 -25.51
N ASP A 44 -7.21 -0.89 -25.49
CA ASP A 44 -7.45 -1.73 -26.68
C ASP A 44 -8.79 -1.43 -27.37
N SER A 45 -9.72 -0.70 -26.72
CA SER A 45 -11.02 -0.30 -27.28
C SER A 45 -10.93 0.81 -28.36
N GLY A 46 -9.81 0.87 -29.08
CA GLY A 46 -9.39 1.96 -29.97
C GLY A 46 -9.75 1.82 -31.45
N THR A 47 -10.61 0.88 -31.87
CA THR A 47 -10.98 0.78 -33.30
C THR A 47 -12.45 0.41 -33.51
N ASP A 48 -13.37 1.35 -33.28
CA ASP A 48 -14.60 1.38 -34.09
C ASP A 48 -14.93 2.84 -34.47
N TYR A 49 -14.90 3.09 -35.78
CA TYR A 49 -14.89 4.40 -36.42
C TYR A 49 -16.30 4.90 -36.77
N THR A 50 -17.33 4.63 -35.96
CA THR A 50 -18.73 4.84 -36.39
C THR A 50 -19.64 5.65 -35.44
N ALA A 51 -19.24 6.82 -34.91
CA ALA A 51 -20.21 7.83 -34.40
C ALA A 51 -19.56 9.18 -34.04
N SER A 52 -19.43 10.11 -35.00
CA SER A 52 -18.71 11.38 -34.85
C SER A 52 -19.41 12.52 -34.06
N THR A 53 -20.51 12.29 -33.33
CA THR A 53 -21.15 13.37 -32.53
C THR A 53 -21.43 13.05 -31.06
N SER A 54 -21.42 11.77 -30.66
CA SER A 54 -21.56 11.37 -29.24
C SER A 54 -20.20 11.30 -28.52
N LYS A 55 -19.12 11.05 -29.27
CA LYS A 55 -17.76 10.83 -28.75
C LYS A 55 -17.16 12.03 -28.00
N LEU A 56 -17.51 13.27 -28.34
CA LEU A 56 -16.89 14.47 -27.75
C LEU A 56 -17.31 14.73 -26.28
N LEU A 57 -18.48 14.23 -25.84
CA LEU A 57 -18.92 14.38 -24.45
C LEU A 57 -18.53 13.17 -23.59
N GLU A 58 -18.48 11.98 -24.20
CA GLU A 58 -18.09 10.72 -23.53
C GLU A 58 -16.57 10.64 -23.29
N ASP A 59 -15.76 11.21 -24.19
CA ASP A 59 -14.29 11.22 -24.07
C ASP A 59 -13.78 11.90 -22.79
N GLY A 60 -14.49 12.92 -22.28
CA GLY A 60 -14.15 13.56 -21.01
C GLY A 60 -14.40 12.68 -19.78
N ALA A 61 -15.47 11.87 -19.80
CA ALA A 61 -15.81 10.95 -18.72
C ALA A 61 -14.88 9.73 -18.70
N ASP A 62 -14.58 9.16 -19.86
CA ASP A 62 -13.65 8.04 -20.00
C ASP A 62 -12.21 8.42 -19.61
N THR A 63 -11.78 9.64 -19.96
CA THR A 63 -10.45 10.15 -19.59
C THR A 63 -10.34 10.33 -18.08
N LEU A 64 -11.35 10.92 -17.43
CA LEU A 64 -11.38 11.08 -15.98
C LEU A 64 -11.38 9.74 -15.24
N GLU A 65 -12.16 8.77 -15.72
CA GLU A 65 -12.21 7.43 -15.12
C GLU A 65 -10.86 6.71 -15.26
N ARG A 66 -10.21 6.82 -16.41
CA ARG A 66 -8.85 6.30 -16.63
C ARG A 66 -7.83 6.94 -15.70
N GLU A 67 -7.86 8.26 -15.55
CA GLU A 67 -6.96 8.95 -14.60
C GLU A 67 -7.18 8.47 -13.17
N ASN A 68 -8.45 8.31 -12.76
CA ASN A 68 -8.78 7.80 -11.43
C ASN A 68 -8.24 6.38 -11.21
N LEU A 69 -8.49 5.47 -12.16
CA LEU A 69 -7.96 4.10 -12.13
C LEU A 69 -6.43 4.07 -12.11
N SER A 70 -5.77 4.93 -12.90
CA SER A 70 -4.32 5.06 -12.93
C SER A 70 -3.76 5.53 -11.57
N GLN A 71 -4.40 6.51 -10.95
CA GLN A 71 -4.05 6.97 -9.61
C GLN A 71 -4.26 5.87 -8.55
N LEU A 72 -5.35 5.11 -8.65
CA LEU A 72 -5.64 3.99 -7.77
C LEU A 72 -4.58 2.89 -7.91
N ALA A 73 -4.22 2.52 -9.14
CA ALA A 73 -3.17 1.56 -9.42
C ALA A 73 -1.80 2.03 -8.90
N ALA A 74 -1.47 3.32 -9.05
CA ALA A 74 -0.23 3.89 -8.52
C ALA A 74 -0.18 3.83 -6.98
N ARG A 75 -1.30 4.11 -6.30
CA ARG A 75 -1.41 3.97 -4.84
C ARG A 75 -1.26 2.52 -4.40
N GLN A 76 -1.91 1.59 -5.11
CA GLN A 76 -1.80 0.17 -4.84
C GLN A 76 -0.36 -0.35 -5.04
N GLN A 77 0.33 0.13 -6.08
CA GLN A 77 1.73 -0.23 -6.34
C GLN A 77 2.62 0.24 -5.20
N LYS A 78 2.42 1.48 -4.73
CA LYS A 78 3.14 2.00 -3.56
C LYS A 78 2.85 1.19 -2.31
N PHE A 79 1.62 0.71 -2.13
CA PHE A 79 1.25 -0.16 -1.01
C PHE A 79 1.97 -1.51 -1.05
N VAL A 80 2.05 -2.16 -2.22
CA VAL A 80 2.83 -3.40 -2.42
C VAL A 80 4.30 -3.18 -2.07
N ILE A 81 4.91 -2.12 -2.60
CA ILE A 81 6.31 -1.76 -2.31
C ILE A 81 6.51 -1.55 -0.80
N ASN A 82 5.57 -0.90 -0.12
CA ASN A 82 5.67 -0.68 1.32
C ASN A 82 5.58 -1.99 2.12
N LEU A 83 4.77 -2.96 1.69
CA LEU A 83 4.71 -4.29 2.30
C LEU A 83 6.00 -5.08 2.07
N GLU A 84 6.59 -5.02 0.88
CA GLU A 84 7.89 -5.64 0.58
C GLU A 84 9.00 -5.03 1.46
N ASN A 85 9.01 -3.71 1.61
CA ASN A 85 9.93 -3.03 2.52
C ASN A 85 9.70 -3.41 3.98
N ALA A 86 8.46 -3.65 4.40
CA ALA A 86 8.16 -4.14 5.75
C ALA A 86 8.77 -5.53 5.99
N LEU A 87 8.68 -6.45 5.02
CA LEU A 87 9.34 -7.76 5.10
C LEU A 87 10.86 -7.65 5.24
N ILE A 88 11.49 -6.74 4.49
CA ILE A 88 12.94 -6.49 4.59
C ILE A 88 13.30 -6.03 6.02
N ARG A 89 12.49 -5.17 6.62
CA ARG A 89 12.71 -4.69 8.00
C ARG A 89 12.51 -5.78 9.05
N ILE A 90 11.57 -6.69 8.82
CA ILE A 90 11.37 -7.86 9.67
C ILE A 90 12.64 -8.73 9.64
N LYS A 91 13.18 -9.01 8.45
CA LYS A 91 14.45 -9.75 8.30
C LYS A 91 15.64 -9.05 8.96
N ASN A 92 15.67 -7.72 8.91
CA ASN A 92 16.71 -6.92 9.58
C ASN A 92 16.48 -6.73 11.09
N GLY A 93 15.32 -7.15 11.63
CA GLY A 93 14.95 -6.95 13.04
C GLY A 93 14.60 -5.49 13.41
N THR A 94 14.49 -4.58 12.42
CA THR A 94 14.16 -3.16 12.65
C THR A 94 12.67 -2.86 12.44
N TYR A 95 11.85 -3.89 12.28
CA TYR A 95 10.41 -3.72 12.10
C TYR A 95 9.76 -3.21 13.39
N GLY A 96 8.80 -2.28 13.23
CA GLY A 96 8.09 -1.69 14.36
C GLY A 96 8.86 -0.58 15.08
N ILE A 97 9.97 -0.11 14.54
CA ILE A 97 10.69 1.08 15.02
C ILE A 97 10.24 2.29 14.19
N CYS A 98 9.83 3.37 14.85
CA CYS A 98 9.44 4.60 14.17
C CYS A 98 10.65 5.29 13.55
N VAL A 99 10.55 5.66 12.27
CA VAL A 99 11.64 6.32 11.55
C VAL A 99 11.92 7.74 12.08
N ASP A 100 10.90 8.48 12.51
CA ASP A 100 11.10 9.84 13.04
C ASP A 100 11.54 9.85 14.51
N THR A 101 10.94 9.00 15.35
CA THR A 101 11.15 9.07 16.81
C THR A 101 12.07 7.99 17.36
N GLY A 102 12.39 6.95 16.60
CA GLY A 102 13.15 5.79 17.08
C GLY A 102 12.42 4.95 18.13
N LYS A 103 11.17 5.28 18.48
CA LYS A 103 10.37 4.56 19.47
C LYS A 103 9.70 3.33 18.86
N LEU A 104 9.40 2.34 19.71
CA LEU A 104 8.60 1.17 19.34
C LEU A 104 7.16 1.58 19.01
N ILE A 105 6.66 1.19 17.83
CA ILE A 105 5.27 1.36 17.39
C ILE A 105 4.43 0.27 18.03
N SER A 106 3.32 0.59 18.69
CA SER A 106 2.45 -0.38 19.37
C SER A 106 2.00 -1.54 18.46
N LYS A 107 2.00 -2.78 18.98
CA LYS A 107 1.59 -4.00 18.26
C LYS A 107 0.24 -3.87 17.58
N GLU A 108 -0.73 -3.29 18.28
CA GLU A 108 -2.11 -3.11 17.80
C GLU A 108 -2.16 -2.25 16.52
N ARG A 109 -1.28 -1.24 16.43
CA ARG A 109 -1.14 -0.40 15.25
C ARG A 109 -0.54 -1.14 14.06
N LEU A 110 0.47 -1.98 14.31
CA LEU A 110 1.10 -2.81 13.28
C LEU A 110 0.15 -3.90 12.77
N LYS A 111 -0.71 -4.46 13.64
CA LYS A 111 -1.77 -5.39 13.22
C LYS A 111 -2.78 -4.70 12.28
N ALA A 112 -3.22 -3.49 12.62
CA ALA A 112 -4.14 -2.72 11.78
C ALA A 112 -3.49 -2.29 10.45
N VAL A 113 -2.29 -1.71 10.52
CA VAL A 113 -1.60 -1.09 9.38
C VAL A 113 -0.13 -1.57 9.32
N PRO A 114 0.15 -2.78 8.79
CA PRO A 114 1.48 -3.39 8.89
C PRO A 114 2.55 -2.74 8.01
N HIS A 115 2.16 -1.85 7.10
CA HIS A 115 3.09 -1.06 6.29
C HIS A 115 3.46 0.29 6.93
N THR A 116 2.88 0.65 8.09
CA THR A 116 3.11 1.95 8.72
C THR A 116 4.52 2.03 9.30
N MET A 117 5.27 3.06 8.89
CA MET A 117 6.63 3.32 9.37
C MET A 117 6.67 4.37 10.48
N HIS A 118 5.51 4.98 10.78
CA HIS A 118 5.37 6.11 11.67
C HIS A 118 4.46 5.74 12.85
N SER A 119 4.87 6.15 14.06
CA SER A 119 4.04 6.10 15.26
C SER A 119 2.84 7.04 15.15
N ILE A 120 1.84 6.83 16.01
CA ILE A 120 0.66 7.70 16.11
C ILE A 120 1.09 9.14 16.43
N GLU A 121 2.07 9.32 17.33
CA GLU A 121 2.67 10.62 17.67
C GLU A 121 3.22 11.35 16.42
N ALA A 122 4.04 10.65 15.62
CA ALA A 122 4.65 11.23 14.41
C ALA A 122 3.60 11.54 13.32
N LYS A 123 2.53 10.76 13.24
CA LYS A 123 1.43 11.02 12.29
C LYS A 123 0.56 12.21 12.73
N LEU A 124 0.38 12.43 14.04
CA LEU A 124 -0.38 13.56 14.57
C LEU A 124 0.39 14.89 14.42
N ALA A 125 1.72 14.86 14.49
CA ALA A 125 2.57 16.04 14.32
C ALA A 125 2.68 16.55 12.86
N LYS A 126 2.24 15.75 11.88
CA LYS A 126 2.28 16.07 10.43
C LYS A 126 0.93 16.53 9.87
N LYS A 127 -0.05 16.81 10.73
CA LYS A 127 -1.37 17.32 10.35
C LYS A 127 -1.44 18.81 10.62
#